data_AF-A0A8H2WH87-F1
#
_entry.id   AF-A0A8H2WH87-F1
#
_cell.length_a   1.000
_cell.length_b   1.000
_cell.length_c   1.000
_cell.angle_alpha   90.00
_cell.angle_beta   90.00
_cell.angle_gamma   90.00
#
_symmetry.space_group_name_H-M   'P 1'
#
loop_
_entity.id
_entity.type
_entity.pdbx_description
1 polymer ?
#
loop_
_entity_poly.entity_id
_entity_poly.type
_entity_poly.pdbx_seq_one_letter_code
_entity_poly.pdbx_strand_id
1 'polypeptide(L)'
;MKLKDRLQATLSNPLVHPLLRVPSHAALKVFDKYMRLFEDASIYWIALVMCPHYKLEWFRSRQYSKANINHIKQLLDSTFSHVACTWGNNLSESQKNSGLASPDFNQTDDWLSDDELDLSQSPSAYKDTLQDYLSAPLVPVETLHQGGLLSYWDSQLKYTPCIAKFALRILSLPASSVDAEQAFLGGHLTVNHLQHSMGDMTFEAKMAVGSWFNTPLLPSVDTTTAIVEEKMQH
;
A
#
# COMPACT_ATOMS: atom_id res chain seq x y z
N MET A 1 9.84 13.75 -5.28
CA MET A 1 10.49 14.60 -4.25
C MET A 1 10.35 16.11 -4.50
N LYS A 2 9.51 16.53 -5.47
CA LYS A 2 9.28 17.94 -5.85
C LYS A 2 8.83 18.87 -4.69
N LEU A 3 8.14 18.33 -3.68
CA LEU A 3 7.62 19.14 -2.57
C LEU A 3 8.73 19.65 -1.63
N LYS A 4 9.70 18.79 -1.25
CA LYS A 4 10.80 19.19 -0.36
C LYS A 4 11.64 20.30 -1.01
N ASP A 5 11.98 20.12 -2.28
CA ASP A 5 12.80 21.06 -3.04
C ASP A 5 12.06 22.40 -3.22
N ARG A 6 10.75 22.37 -3.49
CA ARG A 6 9.92 23.58 -3.55
C ARG A 6 9.84 24.30 -2.21
N LEU A 7 9.68 23.57 -1.11
CA LEU A 7 9.66 24.16 0.24
C LEU A 7 11.01 24.78 0.61
N GLN A 8 12.11 24.11 0.25
CA GLN A 8 13.46 24.64 0.44
C GLN A 8 13.71 25.87 -0.43
N ALA A 9 13.32 25.84 -1.71
CA ALA A 9 13.42 26.99 -2.61
C ALA A 9 12.61 28.19 -2.09
N THR A 10 11.42 27.94 -1.52
CA THR A 10 10.58 28.99 -0.90
C THR A 10 11.26 29.59 0.34
N LEU A 11 12.01 28.78 1.09
CA LEU A 11 12.75 29.23 2.27
C LEU A 11 14.01 30.03 1.90
N SER A 12 14.71 29.62 0.84
CA SER A 12 15.94 30.24 0.34
C SER A 12 15.69 31.54 -0.44
N ASN A 13 14.46 31.80 -0.89
CA ASN A 13 14.12 33.00 -1.65
C ASN A 13 13.75 34.18 -0.71
N PRO A 14 14.58 35.23 -0.61
CA PRO A 14 14.32 36.37 0.28
C PRO A 14 13.14 37.25 -0.18
N LEU A 15 12.73 37.15 -1.44
CA LEU A 15 11.60 37.90 -2.01
C LEU A 15 10.24 37.35 -1.58
N VAL A 16 10.20 36.13 -1.03
CA VAL A 16 8.96 35.51 -0.56
C VAL A 16 8.55 36.11 0.79
N HIS A 17 7.27 36.46 0.91
CA HIS A 17 6.73 37.07 2.13
C HIS A 17 6.94 36.15 3.36
N PRO A 18 7.29 36.70 4.55
CA PRO A 18 7.49 35.91 5.77
C PRO A 18 6.32 34.97 6.13
N LEU A 19 5.08 35.37 5.80
CA LEU A 19 3.87 34.56 6.00
C LEU A 19 3.87 33.22 5.26
N LEU A 20 4.65 33.07 4.19
CA LEU A 20 4.80 31.80 3.48
C LEU A 20 6.05 31.04 3.94
N ARG A 21 7.11 31.74 4.36
CA ARG A 21 8.35 31.13 4.85
C ARG A 21 8.18 30.38 6.17
N VAL A 22 7.43 30.96 7.12
CA VAL A 22 7.16 30.33 8.43
C VAL A 22 6.43 28.99 8.28
N PRO A 23 5.28 28.89 7.56
CA PRO A 23 4.62 27.61 7.36
C PRO A 23 5.44 26.64 6.51
N SER A 24 6.21 27.10 5.51
CA SER A 24 7.12 26.21 4.76
C SER A 24 8.20 25.59 5.64
N HIS A 25 8.76 26.36 6.59
CA HIS A 25 9.72 25.84 7.57
C HIS A 25 9.08 24.81 8.52
N ALA A 26 7.86 25.08 9.00
CA ALA A 26 7.12 24.13 9.83
C ALA A 26 6.80 22.83 9.05
N ALA A 27 6.36 22.95 7.80
CA ALA A 27 6.09 21.81 6.92
C ALA A 27 7.35 20.96 6.68
N LEU A 28 8.51 21.58 6.48
CA LEU A 28 9.79 20.85 6.36
C LEU A 28 10.16 20.09 7.62
N LYS A 29 9.96 20.67 8.81
CA LYS A 29 10.20 19.96 10.08
C LYS A 29 9.29 18.75 10.25
N VAL A 30 8.02 18.89 9.87
CA VAL A 30 7.06 17.79 9.89
C VAL A 30 7.47 16.72 8.88
N PHE A 31 7.83 17.11 7.67
CA PHE A 31 8.34 16.21 6.63
C PHE A 31 9.56 15.42 7.12
N ASP A 32 10.59 16.10 7.66
CA ASP A 32 11.80 15.45 8.15
C ASP A 32 11.49 14.49 9.33
N LYS A 33 10.55 14.86 10.21
CA LYS A 33 10.09 13.97 11.28
C LYS A 33 9.50 12.67 10.69
N TYR A 34 8.60 12.78 9.71
CA TYR A 34 7.98 11.60 9.11
C TYR A 34 8.94 10.79 8.24
N MET A 35 9.89 11.43 7.55
CA MET A 35 10.92 10.70 6.80
C MET A 35 11.82 9.87 7.71
N ARG A 36 12.15 10.35 8.92
CA ARG A 36 12.90 9.52 9.89
C ARG A 36 12.09 8.31 10.35
N LEU A 37 10.81 8.50 10.65
CA LEU A 37 9.92 7.38 11.02
C LEU A 37 9.74 6.39 9.86
N PHE A 38 9.72 6.89 8.63
CA PHE A 38 9.71 6.09 7.42
C PHE A 38 10.99 5.27 7.28
N GLU A 39 12.15 5.85 7.61
CA GLU A 39 13.44 5.14 7.58
C GLU A 39 13.50 3.98 8.58
N ASP A 40 12.89 4.16 9.75
CA ASP A 40 12.81 3.12 10.80
C ASP A 40 11.88 1.96 10.41
N ALA A 41 10.89 2.20 9.55
CA ALA A 41 9.90 1.22 9.15
C ALA A 41 10.37 0.41 7.94
N SER A 42 10.88 -0.79 8.22
CA SER A 42 11.45 -1.72 7.24
C SER A 42 10.53 -2.07 6.06
N ILE A 43 9.21 -2.12 6.31
CA ILE A 43 8.21 -2.52 5.33
C ILE A 43 8.16 -1.60 4.10
N TYR A 44 8.41 -0.30 4.27
CA TYR A 44 8.37 0.64 3.13
C TYR A 44 9.54 0.44 2.18
N TRP A 45 10.71 0.07 2.69
CA TRP A 45 11.84 -0.28 1.85
C TRP A 45 11.53 -1.49 0.99
N ILE A 46 10.86 -2.49 1.56
CA ILE A 46 10.43 -3.69 0.85
C ILE A 46 9.38 -3.32 -0.21
N ALA A 47 8.40 -2.50 0.14
CA ALA A 47 7.38 -2.02 -0.80
C ALA A 47 8.00 -1.28 -2.00
N LEU A 48 8.99 -0.40 -1.77
CA LEU A 48 9.75 0.27 -2.83
C LEU A 48 10.45 -0.72 -3.75
N VAL A 49 11.09 -1.76 -3.19
CA VAL A 49 11.75 -2.78 -4.00
C VAL A 49 10.74 -3.63 -4.79
N MET A 50 9.56 -3.88 -4.23
CA MET A 50 8.45 -4.57 -4.91
C MET A 50 7.72 -3.68 -5.93
N CYS A 51 8.05 -2.40 -6.04
CA CYS A 51 7.64 -1.60 -7.19
C CYS A 51 8.57 -1.92 -8.38
N PRO A 52 8.05 -2.47 -9.49
CA PRO A 52 8.86 -2.95 -10.61
C PRO A 52 9.51 -1.81 -11.41
N HIS A 53 9.01 -0.57 -11.25
CA HIS A 53 9.61 0.62 -11.85
C HIS A 53 10.84 1.13 -11.07
N TYR A 54 10.85 0.92 -9.74
CA TYR A 54 11.90 1.46 -8.86
C TYR A 54 12.96 0.41 -8.49
N LYS A 55 12.51 -0.75 -8.00
CA LYS A 55 13.35 -1.83 -7.46
C LYS A 55 14.51 -1.29 -6.60
N LEU A 56 15.71 -1.82 -6.83
CA LEU A 56 16.94 -1.36 -6.18
C LEU A 56 17.55 -0.13 -6.86
N GLU A 57 17.15 0.19 -8.10
CA GLU A 57 17.68 1.33 -8.86
C GLU A 57 17.30 2.67 -8.23
N TRP A 58 16.13 2.73 -7.59
CA TRP A 58 15.72 3.90 -6.82
C TRP A 58 16.69 4.27 -5.69
N PHE A 59 17.29 3.27 -5.03
CA PHE A 59 18.31 3.51 -4.01
C PHE A 59 19.66 3.91 -4.61
N ARG A 60 20.00 3.34 -5.77
CA ARG A 60 21.26 3.64 -6.49
C ARG A 60 21.27 5.07 -7.03
N SER A 61 20.18 5.50 -7.68
CA SER A 61 20.01 6.87 -8.18
C SER A 61 20.11 7.92 -7.05
N ARG A 62 19.72 7.54 -5.84
CA ARG A 62 19.79 8.38 -4.63
C ARG A 62 21.10 8.23 -3.84
N GLN A 63 22.10 7.58 -4.42
CA GLN A 63 23.45 7.46 -3.83
C GLN A 63 23.48 6.72 -2.48
N TYR A 64 22.56 5.78 -2.25
CA TYR A 64 22.63 4.93 -1.06
C TYR A 64 23.92 4.09 -1.09
N SER A 65 24.54 3.90 0.08
CA SER A 65 25.74 3.10 0.20
C SER A 65 25.48 1.64 -0.20
N LYS A 66 26.50 0.97 -0.76
CA LYS A 66 26.40 -0.47 -1.10
C LYS A 66 26.03 -1.32 0.12
N ALA A 67 26.48 -0.92 1.31
CA ALA A 67 26.15 -1.58 2.57
C ALA A 67 24.65 -1.46 2.89
N ASN A 68 24.05 -0.28 2.72
CA ASN A 68 22.61 -0.07 2.94
C ASN A 68 21.77 -0.86 1.93
N ILE A 69 22.17 -0.87 0.66
CA ILE A 69 21.48 -1.67 -0.37
C ILE A 69 21.55 -3.17 -0.03
N ASN A 70 22.69 -3.66 0.46
CA ASN A 70 22.81 -5.04 0.90
C ASN A 70 21.95 -5.34 2.14
N HIS A 71 21.86 -4.40 3.08
CA HIS A 71 20.96 -4.53 4.23
C HIS A 71 19.49 -4.62 3.79
N ILE A 72 19.06 -3.80 2.83
CA ILE A 72 17.71 -3.85 2.25
C ILE A 72 17.46 -5.21 1.57
N LYS A 73 18.45 -5.76 0.85
CA LYS A 73 18.34 -7.11 0.27
C LYS A 73 18.17 -8.19 1.34
N GLN A 74 18.98 -8.16 2.41
CA GLN A 74 18.86 -9.11 3.51
C GLN A 74 17.49 -9.01 4.20
N LEU A 75 17.00 -7.79 4.38
CA LEU A 75 15.67 -7.53 4.92
C LEU A 75 14.57 -8.09 4.01
N LEU A 76 14.70 -7.91 2.70
CA LEU A 76 13.79 -8.46 1.69
C LEU A 76 13.78 -9.99 1.74
N ASP A 77 14.95 -10.64 1.73
CA ASP A 77 15.08 -12.10 1.79
C ASP A 77 14.49 -12.67 3.08
N SER A 78 14.77 -12.02 4.22
CA SER A 78 14.20 -12.39 5.53
C SER A 78 12.68 -12.29 5.55
N THR A 79 12.14 -11.18 5.04
CA THR A 79 10.69 -10.95 5.02
C THR A 79 9.98 -11.89 4.05
N PHE A 80 10.56 -12.11 2.87
CA PHE A 80 10.03 -13.06 1.90
C PHE A 80 10.00 -14.47 2.47
N SER A 81 11.09 -14.92 3.11
CA SER A 81 11.14 -16.23 3.76
C SER A 81 10.07 -16.36 4.85
N HIS A 82 9.90 -15.32 5.68
CA HIS A 82 8.87 -15.30 6.71
C HIS A 82 7.46 -15.40 6.13
N VAL A 83 7.13 -14.59 5.11
CA VAL A 83 5.82 -14.63 4.44
C VAL A 83 5.61 -15.96 3.71
N ALA A 84 6.64 -16.52 3.09
CA ALA A 84 6.57 -17.81 2.40
C ALA A 84 6.29 -18.96 3.37
N CYS A 85 6.88 -18.96 4.57
CA CYS A 85 6.54 -19.93 5.63
C CYS A 85 5.05 -19.87 6.01
N THR A 86 4.43 -18.69 6.02
CA THR A 86 2.99 -18.59 6.27
C THR A 86 2.15 -19.26 5.17
N TRP A 87 2.62 -19.32 3.92
CA TRP A 87 1.88 -20.00 2.85
C TRP A 87 1.80 -21.51 3.07
N GLY A 88 2.88 -22.13 3.55
CA GLY A 88 2.93 -23.56 3.86
C GLY A 88 1.96 -23.96 4.97
N ASN A 89 1.76 -23.08 5.96
CA ASN A 89 0.85 -23.32 7.08
C ASN A 89 -0.63 -23.14 6.68
N ASN A 90 -0.94 -22.18 5.78
CA ASN A 90 -2.32 -21.89 5.35
C ASN A 90 -2.91 -22.90 4.35
N LEU A 91 -2.07 -23.68 3.66
CA LEU A 91 -2.54 -24.70 2.70
C LEU A 91 -3.26 -25.88 3.38
N SER A 92 -2.94 -26.15 4.66
CA SER A 92 -3.65 -27.16 5.46
C SER A 92 -5.04 -26.70 5.93
N GLU A 93 -5.38 -25.42 5.81
CA GLU A 93 -6.60 -24.84 6.40
C GLU A 93 -7.55 -24.21 5.36
N SER A 94 -7.06 -23.84 4.16
CA SER A 94 -7.85 -23.14 3.13
C SER A 94 -8.60 -24.03 2.12
N GLN A 95 -8.78 -25.33 2.39
CA GLN A 95 -9.50 -26.22 1.47
C GLN A 95 -11.05 -26.10 1.54
N LYS A 96 -11.62 -25.05 2.16
CA LYS A 96 -13.08 -24.94 2.30
C LYS A 96 -13.81 -23.79 1.63
N ASN A 97 -13.27 -22.58 1.45
CA ASN A 97 -14.11 -21.49 0.92
C ASN A 97 -13.42 -20.75 -0.24
N SER A 98 -13.87 -21.05 -1.47
CA SER A 98 -13.52 -20.32 -2.69
C SER A 98 -14.74 -19.55 -3.20
N GLY A 99 -14.50 -18.30 -3.60
CA GLY A 99 -15.32 -17.59 -4.57
C GLY A 99 -15.69 -16.16 -4.15
N LEU A 100 -14.95 -15.16 -4.64
CA LEU A 100 -15.60 -13.93 -5.14
C LEU A 100 -14.70 -13.16 -6.12
N ALA A 101 -15.35 -12.65 -7.16
CA ALA A 101 -14.79 -11.97 -8.32
C ALA A 101 -14.29 -10.55 -8.01
N SER A 102 -13.31 -10.12 -8.82
CA SER A 102 -12.65 -8.81 -8.78
C SER A 102 -13.58 -7.66 -9.24
N PRO A 103 -13.58 -6.50 -8.56
CA PRO A 103 -14.11 -5.25 -9.11
C PRO A 103 -13.00 -4.37 -9.69
N ASP A 104 -13.23 -3.85 -10.90
CA ASP A 104 -12.44 -2.80 -11.55
C ASP A 104 -12.45 -1.51 -10.72
N PHE A 105 -11.27 -1.01 -10.35
CA PHE A 105 -11.09 0.33 -9.77
C PHE A 105 -10.14 1.15 -10.65
N ASN A 106 -10.74 1.96 -11.52
CA ASN A 106 -10.05 3.01 -12.25
C ASN A 106 -10.01 4.28 -11.38
N GLN A 107 -8.90 4.51 -10.69
CA GLN A 107 -8.56 5.82 -10.15
C GLN A 107 -7.06 6.08 -10.38
N THR A 108 -6.77 7.17 -11.08
CA THR A 108 -5.44 7.59 -11.48
C THR A 108 -4.69 8.17 -10.28
N ASP A 109 -3.66 7.47 -9.82
CA ASP A 109 -2.78 7.94 -8.74
C ASP A 109 -1.59 8.75 -9.30
N ASP A 110 -1.63 10.06 -9.07
CA ASP A 110 -0.63 11.08 -9.40
C ASP A 110 0.64 11.01 -8.50
N TRP A 111 1.08 9.80 -8.12
CA TRP A 111 2.22 9.59 -7.21
C TRP A 111 3.52 9.15 -7.88
N LEU A 112 3.48 8.83 -9.17
CA LEU A 112 4.63 8.39 -9.95
C LEU A 112 5.05 9.53 -10.90
N SER A 113 5.89 10.44 -10.43
CA SER A 113 6.50 11.44 -11.32
C SER A 113 7.86 10.96 -11.82
N ASP A 114 8.06 11.05 -13.14
CA ASP A 114 9.24 10.68 -13.91
C ASP A 114 10.57 11.22 -13.36
N ASP A 115 11.51 10.30 -13.19
CA ASP A 115 12.93 10.49 -13.48
C ASP A 115 13.28 9.42 -14.54
N GLU A 116 13.57 9.86 -15.77
CA GLU A 116 13.82 9.00 -16.93
C GLU A 116 15.02 8.07 -16.69
N LEU A 117 14.80 6.75 -16.77
CA LEU A 117 15.85 5.74 -16.86
C LEU A 117 15.70 4.97 -18.17
N ASP A 118 16.76 5.00 -18.98
CA ASP A 118 16.86 4.39 -20.30
C ASP A 118 16.96 2.85 -20.20
N LEU A 119 16.15 2.12 -20.98
CA LEU A 119 15.99 0.66 -20.85
C LEU A 119 15.93 -0.03 -22.21
N SER A 120 16.85 -0.98 -22.42
CA SER A 120 16.81 -1.93 -23.55
C SER A 120 16.92 -3.40 -23.11
N GLN A 121 15.84 -4.13 -23.40
CA GLN A 121 15.73 -5.51 -23.94
C GLN A 121 15.88 -6.80 -23.08
N SER A 122 14.84 -7.63 -23.29
CA SER A 122 14.73 -9.10 -23.53
C SER A 122 14.76 -10.11 -22.35
N PRO A 123 13.75 -11.03 -22.24
CA PRO A 123 13.64 -11.99 -21.15
C PRO A 123 14.23 -13.38 -21.48
N SER A 124 15.05 -13.94 -20.59
CA SER A 124 15.45 -15.35 -20.58
C SER A 124 14.77 -16.11 -19.44
N ALA A 125 14.32 -17.34 -19.74
CA ALA A 125 13.74 -18.37 -18.88
C ALA A 125 13.75 -18.10 -17.35
N TYR A 126 12.59 -17.68 -16.84
CA TYR A 126 12.40 -17.17 -15.48
C TYR A 126 12.22 -18.29 -14.45
N LYS A 127 13.08 -18.34 -13.43
CA LYS A 127 12.77 -19.05 -12.18
C LYS A 127 12.05 -18.07 -11.26
N ASP A 128 11.00 -18.52 -10.59
CA ASP A 128 10.17 -17.69 -9.71
C ASP A 128 10.89 -17.39 -8.37
N THR A 129 12.02 -16.66 -8.46
CA THR A 129 12.94 -16.35 -7.35
C THR A 129 13.12 -14.84 -7.23
N LEU A 130 13.37 -14.35 -6.00
CA LEU A 130 13.61 -12.92 -5.75
C LEU A 130 14.76 -12.37 -6.60
N GLN A 131 15.82 -13.15 -6.79
CA GLN A 131 16.97 -12.75 -7.59
C GLN A 131 16.61 -12.52 -9.06
N ASP A 132 15.70 -13.32 -9.62
CA ASP A 132 15.21 -13.18 -11.00
C ASP A 132 14.38 -11.90 -11.12
N TYR A 133 13.53 -11.62 -10.14
CA TYR A 133 12.81 -10.35 -10.05
C TYR A 133 13.73 -9.13 -9.97
N LEU A 134 14.75 -9.19 -9.10
CA LEU A 134 15.70 -8.10 -8.90
C LEU A 134 16.65 -7.88 -10.10
N SER A 135 16.90 -8.92 -10.89
CA SER A 135 17.74 -8.84 -12.10
C SER A 135 16.94 -8.53 -13.37
N ALA A 136 15.63 -8.76 -13.37
CA ALA A 136 14.76 -8.38 -14.47
C ALA A 136 14.76 -6.87 -14.70
N PRO A 137 14.56 -6.41 -15.95
CA PRO A 137 14.51 -5.00 -16.28
C PRO A 137 13.42 -4.26 -15.47
N LEU A 138 13.61 -2.96 -15.32
CA LEU A 138 12.57 -2.10 -14.74
C LEU A 138 11.36 -2.05 -15.67
N VAL A 139 10.18 -1.91 -15.08
CA VAL A 139 8.94 -1.75 -15.84
C VAL A 139 8.70 -0.25 -16.07
N PRO A 140 8.41 0.20 -17.30
CA PRO A 140 8.09 1.59 -17.58
C PRO A 140 6.85 2.04 -16.79
N VAL A 141 6.85 3.30 -16.35
CA VAL A 141 5.80 3.86 -15.50
C VAL A 141 4.44 3.85 -16.20
N GLU A 142 4.44 4.01 -17.53
CA GLU A 142 3.25 4.03 -18.37
C GLU A 142 2.50 2.70 -18.32
N THR A 143 3.23 1.60 -18.16
CA THR A 143 2.62 0.27 -18.00
C THR A 143 1.89 0.15 -16.66
N LEU A 144 2.41 0.81 -15.62
CA LEU A 144 1.76 0.85 -14.31
C LEU A 144 0.58 1.82 -14.29
N HIS A 145 0.59 2.89 -15.09
CA HIS A 145 -0.51 3.85 -15.16
C HIS A 145 -1.80 3.28 -15.75
N GLN A 146 -1.73 2.24 -16.58
CA GLN A 146 -2.91 1.66 -17.23
C GLN A 146 -3.86 0.92 -16.29
N GLY A 147 -3.37 0.40 -15.15
CA GLY A 147 -4.19 -0.35 -14.20
C GLY A 147 -3.73 -0.28 -12.74
N GLY A 148 -2.68 0.49 -12.45
CA GLY A 148 -2.08 0.57 -11.14
C GLY A 148 -1.11 -0.57 -10.83
N LEU A 149 -0.39 -0.39 -9.72
CA LEU A 149 0.66 -1.30 -9.28
C LEU A 149 0.11 -2.70 -8.88
N LEU A 150 -1.06 -2.75 -8.25
CA LEU A 150 -1.67 -4.02 -7.81
C LEU A 150 -2.17 -4.85 -9.00
N SER A 151 -2.78 -4.21 -10.00
CA SER A 151 -3.23 -4.89 -11.23
C SER A 151 -2.06 -5.49 -12.01
N TYR A 152 -0.94 -4.77 -12.08
CA TYR A 152 0.29 -5.33 -12.64
C TYR A 152 0.69 -6.63 -11.93
N TRP A 153 0.76 -6.64 -10.61
CA TRP A 153 1.16 -7.83 -9.86
C TRP A 153 0.13 -8.97 -9.94
N ASP A 154 -1.16 -8.66 -10.05
CA ASP A 154 -2.20 -9.65 -10.32
C ASP A 154 -1.98 -10.34 -11.68
N SER A 155 -1.64 -9.58 -12.73
CA SER A 155 -1.31 -10.13 -14.04
C SER A 155 -0.07 -11.04 -14.01
N GLN A 156 0.90 -10.75 -13.13
CA GLN A 156 2.14 -11.51 -12.98
C GLN A 156 1.96 -12.83 -12.23
N LEU A 157 0.82 -13.08 -11.57
CA LEU A 157 0.52 -14.35 -10.89
C LEU A 157 0.63 -15.57 -11.82
N LYS A 158 0.38 -15.38 -13.12
CA LYS A 158 0.47 -16.44 -14.14
C LYS A 158 1.91 -16.88 -14.44
N TYR A 159 2.87 -15.99 -14.24
CA TYR A 159 4.27 -16.20 -14.64
C TYR A 159 5.19 -16.37 -13.43
N THR A 160 4.98 -15.57 -12.37
CA THR A 160 5.81 -15.52 -11.15
C THR A 160 4.93 -15.60 -9.90
N PRO A 161 4.23 -16.73 -9.67
CA PRO A 161 3.19 -16.83 -8.66
C PRO A 161 3.68 -16.53 -7.23
N CYS A 162 4.88 -16.96 -6.84
CA CYS A 162 5.43 -16.70 -5.52
C CYS A 162 5.76 -15.21 -5.34
N ILE A 163 6.50 -14.63 -6.28
CA ILE A 163 6.88 -13.21 -6.16
C ILE A 163 5.66 -12.30 -6.25
N ALA A 164 4.72 -12.58 -7.16
CA ALA A 164 3.50 -11.81 -7.30
C ALA A 164 2.63 -11.88 -6.03
N LYS A 165 2.46 -13.06 -5.42
CA LYS A 165 1.74 -13.20 -4.13
C LYS A 165 2.41 -12.42 -3.01
N PHE A 166 3.74 -12.43 -2.96
CA PHE A 166 4.48 -11.66 -1.97
C PHE A 166 4.31 -10.16 -2.18
N ALA A 167 4.48 -9.68 -3.42
CA ALA A 167 4.34 -8.27 -3.77
C ALA A 167 2.92 -7.77 -3.47
N LEU A 168 1.88 -8.50 -3.88
CA LEU A 168 0.49 -8.17 -3.57
C LEU A 168 0.27 -8.03 -2.06
N ARG A 169 0.77 -8.99 -1.26
CA ARG A 169 0.63 -8.94 0.20
C ARG A 169 1.29 -7.74 0.84
N ILE A 170 2.47 -7.34 0.38
CA ILE A 170 3.22 -6.22 0.96
C ILE A 170 2.61 -4.89 0.49
N LEU A 171 2.26 -4.78 -0.78
CA LEU A 171 1.78 -3.54 -1.39
C LEU A 171 0.31 -3.24 -1.05
N SER A 172 -0.48 -4.25 -0.68
CA SER A 172 -1.84 -4.05 -0.18
C SER A 172 -1.89 -3.69 1.31
N LEU A 173 -0.76 -3.65 2.02
CA LEU A 173 -0.74 -3.23 3.42
C LEU A 173 -1.09 -1.75 3.51
N PRO A 174 -1.99 -1.36 4.41
CA PRO A 174 -2.25 0.05 4.63
C PRO A 174 -0.98 0.73 5.13
N ALA A 175 -0.63 1.85 4.51
CA ALA A 175 0.57 2.61 4.84
C ALA A 175 0.47 3.31 6.22
N SER A 176 -0.69 3.32 6.88
CA SER A 176 -0.81 3.89 8.23
C SER A 176 -2.05 3.36 8.93
N SER A 177 -2.08 3.52 10.26
CA SER A 177 -3.28 3.26 11.08
C SER A 177 -4.39 4.28 10.88
N VAL A 178 -4.16 5.35 10.10
CA VAL A 178 -5.15 6.44 9.93
C VAL A 178 -6.47 5.92 9.37
N ASP A 179 -6.45 4.95 8.46
CA ASP A 179 -7.67 4.36 7.90
C ASP A 179 -8.49 3.63 8.97
N ALA A 180 -7.82 2.84 9.82
CA ALA A 180 -8.45 2.20 10.98
C ALA A 180 -8.94 3.25 11.99
N GLU A 181 -8.15 4.28 12.29
CA GLU A 181 -8.54 5.36 13.19
C GLU A 181 -9.72 6.16 12.64
N GLN A 182 -9.79 6.41 11.32
CA GLN A 182 -10.91 7.08 10.67
C GLN A 182 -12.20 6.26 10.80
N ALA A 183 -12.13 4.94 10.66
CA ALA A 183 -13.26 4.06 10.95
C ALA A 183 -13.71 4.18 12.43
N PHE A 184 -12.76 4.26 13.37
CA PHE A 184 -13.06 4.43 14.80
C PHE A 184 -13.50 5.84 15.20
N LEU A 185 -13.09 6.89 14.48
CA LEU A 185 -13.51 8.27 14.75
C LEU A 185 -15.00 8.46 14.50
N GLY A 186 -15.56 7.80 13.48
CA GLY A 186 -17.01 7.70 13.29
C GLY A 186 -17.69 6.90 14.42
N GLY A 187 -17.01 5.88 14.93
CA GLY A 187 -17.43 5.10 16.10
C GLY A 187 -17.53 5.94 17.38
N HIS A 188 -16.64 6.90 17.61
CA HIS A 188 -16.66 7.76 18.81
C HIS A 188 -17.96 8.57 18.96
N LEU A 189 -18.58 9.02 17.86
CA LEU A 189 -19.90 9.66 17.89
C LEU A 189 -21.02 8.68 18.29
N THR A 190 -20.83 7.39 18.00
CA THR A 190 -21.75 6.31 18.40
C THR A 190 -21.53 5.92 19.87
N VAL A 191 -20.30 5.98 20.39
CA VAL A 191 -19.97 5.72 21.80
C VAL A 191 -20.07 7.00 22.66
N ASN A 192 -20.88 7.97 22.26
CA ASN A 192 -21.09 9.16 23.07
C ASN A 192 -21.99 8.83 24.29
N HIS A 193 -21.94 9.66 25.33
CA HIS A 193 -22.67 9.53 26.60
C HIS A 193 -24.20 9.40 26.51
N LEU A 194 -24.79 9.41 25.31
CA LEU A 194 -26.23 9.22 25.09
C LEU A 194 -26.60 7.78 24.69
N GLN A 195 -25.61 6.92 24.39
CA GLN A 195 -25.83 5.51 24.02
C GLN A 195 -25.35 4.57 25.14
N HIS A 196 -25.98 4.64 26.31
CA HIS A 196 -25.62 3.81 27.48
C HIS A 196 -26.02 2.33 27.40
N SER A 197 -26.23 1.75 26.21
CA SER A 197 -26.66 0.34 26.12
C SER A 197 -26.37 -0.34 24.78
N MET A 198 -25.33 0.08 24.05
CA MET A 198 -24.87 -0.70 22.90
C MET A 198 -23.87 -1.74 23.37
N GLY A 199 -24.19 -3.02 23.23
CA GLY A 199 -23.26 -4.10 23.53
C GLY A 199 -22.13 -4.19 22.48
N ASP A 200 -21.00 -4.76 22.87
CA ASP A 200 -19.79 -4.85 22.04
C ASP A 200 -20.06 -5.46 20.65
N MET A 201 -20.84 -6.54 20.59
CA MET A 201 -21.21 -7.19 19.32
C MET A 201 -22.03 -6.28 18.40
N THR A 202 -22.95 -5.48 18.97
CA THR A 202 -23.77 -4.55 18.19
C THR A 202 -22.94 -3.37 17.70
N PHE A 203 -21.99 -2.91 18.50
CA PHE A 203 -21.03 -1.89 18.10
C PHE A 203 -20.13 -2.39 16.96
N GLU A 204 -19.55 -3.58 17.09
CA GLU A 204 -18.71 -4.22 16.07
C GLU A 204 -19.49 -4.39 14.75
N ALA A 205 -20.70 -4.96 14.81
CA ALA A 205 -21.55 -5.14 13.63
C ALA A 205 -21.87 -3.80 12.95
N LYS A 206 -22.16 -2.76 13.73
CA LYS A 206 -22.43 -1.42 13.19
C LYS A 206 -21.20 -0.81 12.52
N MET A 207 -20.00 -0.98 13.08
CA MET A 207 -18.76 -0.50 12.47
C MET A 207 -18.44 -1.26 11.18
N ALA A 208 -18.63 -2.58 11.16
CA ALA A 208 -18.43 -3.40 9.96
C ALA A 208 -19.37 -2.99 8.81
N VAL A 209 -20.69 -2.88 9.10
CA VAL A 209 -21.68 -2.44 8.11
C VAL A 209 -21.38 -1.03 7.62
N GLY A 210 -20.98 -0.12 8.52
CA GLY A 210 -20.58 1.23 8.16
C GLY A 210 -19.35 1.28 7.26
N SER A 211 -18.36 0.40 7.49
CA SER A 211 -17.15 0.29 6.67
C SER A 211 -17.43 -0.29 5.28
N TRP A 212 -18.43 -1.15 5.14
CA TRP A 212 -18.80 -1.75 3.85
C TRP A 212 -19.77 -0.89 3.03
N PHE A 213 -20.52 0.01 3.66
CA PHE A 213 -21.51 0.83 2.98
C PHE A 213 -20.88 1.66 1.85
N ASN A 214 -21.54 1.69 0.68
CA ASN A 214 -21.04 2.29 -0.57
C ASN A 214 -19.75 1.66 -1.13
N THR A 215 -19.32 0.51 -0.62
CA THR A 215 -18.27 -0.30 -1.24
C THR A 215 -18.89 -1.42 -2.08
N PRO A 216 -18.13 -2.10 -2.97
CA PRO A 216 -18.64 -3.27 -3.67
C PRO A 216 -19.14 -4.40 -2.76
N LEU A 217 -18.75 -4.41 -1.48
CA LEU A 217 -19.22 -5.38 -0.48
C LEU A 217 -20.64 -5.08 0.01
N LEU A 218 -21.03 -3.80 0.09
CA LEU A 218 -22.38 -3.38 0.44
C LEU A 218 -22.79 -2.12 -0.35
N PRO A 219 -23.25 -2.29 -1.61
CA PRO A 219 -23.56 -1.16 -2.49
C PRO A 219 -24.80 -0.35 -2.06
N SER A 220 -25.77 -1.01 -1.41
CA SER A 220 -26.99 -0.40 -0.89
C SER A 220 -27.43 -1.08 0.40
N VAL A 221 -28.16 -0.35 1.24
CA VAL A 221 -28.83 -0.88 2.43
C VAL A 221 -29.95 -1.87 2.09
N ASP A 222 -30.50 -1.82 0.87
CA ASP A 222 -31.63 -2.66 0.44
C ASP A 222 -31.30 -4.16 0.51
N THR A 223 -30.04 -4.50 0.19
CA THR A 223 -29.53 -5.88 0.27
C THR A 223 -29.51 -6.37 1.72
N THR A 224 -29.12 -5.49 2.66
CA THR A 224 -29.10 -5.82 4.09
C THR A 224 -30.50 -5.96 4.65
N THR A 225 -31.44 -5.08 4.26
CA THR A 225 -32.82 -5.14 4.73
C THR A 225 -33.50 -6.43 4.28
N ALA A 226 -33.26 -6.87 3.03
CA ALA A 226 -33.80 -8.14 2.53
C ALA A 226 -33.30 -9.36 3.34
N ILE A 227 -32.00 -9.40 3.67
CA ILE A 227 -31.40 -10.49 4.48
C ILE A 227 -31.98 -10.50 5.91
N VAL A 228 -32.19 -9.33 6.51
CA VAL A 228 -32.77 -9.22 7.85
C VAL A 228 -34.24 -9.66 7.85
N GLU A 229 -35.02 -9.24 6.85
CA GLU A 229 -36.41 -9.65 6.70
C GLU A 229 -36.54 -11.17 6.52
N GLU A 230 -35.67 -11.80 5.72
CA GLU A 230 -35.63 -13.26 5.55
C GLU A 230 -35.31 -13.98 6.87
N LYS A 231 -34.37 -13.45 7.66
CA LYS A 231 -34.00 -14.05 8.96
C LYS A 231 -35.00 -13.82 10.07
N MET A 232 -35.85 -12.79 9.99
CA MET A 232 -36.89 -12.52 10.98
C MET A 232 -38.18 -13.33 10.73
N GLN A 233 -38.33 -13.96 9.57
CA GLN A 233 -39.47 -14.81 9.22
C GLN A 233 -39.32 -16.28 9.67
N HIS A 234 -38.17 -16.63 10.27
CA HIS A 234 -37.89 -17.93 10.91
C HIS A 234 -37.80 -17.80 12.43
#